data_AF-A0A1D8D3I5-F1
#
_entry.id   AF-A0A1D8D3I5-F1
#
_cell.length_a   1.000
_cell.length_b   1.000
_cell.length_c   1.000
_cell.angle_alpha   90.00
_cell.angle_beta   90.00
_cell.angle_gamma   90.00
#
_symmetry.space_group_name_H-M   'P 1'
#
loop_
_entity.id
_entity.type
_entity.pdbx_description
1 polymer ?
#
loop_
_entity_poly.entity_id
_entity_poly.type
_entity_poly.pdbx_seq_one_letter_code
_entity_poly.pdbx_strand_id
1 'polypeptide(L)'
;MHKRIAIIALTETGIALGHALKNLLVADGFTGCGLFSFRNSELAEQVESVPAFVRQSFGKFDAFLFIGSLGICVRAIAPVLQGKQRDPAVINCDEAGRFVQSVLSGHAGGANALAGRVARLLGAQAVLSTSSDVQGLWPLDILGREEGWSVEFASPFAGESMTTAMAAFVNHEPTTLLLDVRDSLTDQLERTAPPFVTIAYYYEQVDFSTCRLLLAVTPRLIDAPVQTVFYRPKVLCVGVGSERGIDPERFVSSIMAEFAAAGFSPRSIRSVGSVDFKLDEQAFVVFAEACGTTLKGFAPELLESAGPVPNPSDVVFRKTGVRSVSEASAALLSGVNRWLVEKRKVALAGVPEGEPRHYTFAVSLLRGAERRGRIAIVGAGPGDPELVTLKGRRYLEQADLILYAGSLVPEKLTHCAKPGALVRSSASLSLEEQFALMASFCRRGKFVVRLHTGDPSIYGAIQEQMAFFDAEGFEYEIVPGVSSFQAAAAVLQSQFTVPEKVQTIILTRGSGRTPVPVRERLSELARARATMCVYLSAEWSDEVQSELLEHYPPETPVAVCYRLTWDDQQVWRGRLDELSALVQESGKSRTVLLVVGEAIGARGGRSKLYDPAFTHGFREGRGT
;
A
#
# COMPACT_ATOMS: atom_id res chain seq x y z
N MET A 1 4.79 17.12 5.52
CA MET A 1 6.00 17.06 6.36
C MET A 1 6.36 18.48 6.77
N HIS A 2 6.39 18.79 8.07
CA HIS A 2 6.80 20.12 8.56
C HIS A 2 8.24 20.38 8.15
N LYS A 3 8.48 21.47 7.43
CA LYS A 3 9.82 21.78 6.92
C LYS A 3 10.64 22.56 7.94
N ARG A 4 9.99 23.31 8.85
CA ARG A 4 10.66 24.12 9.87
C ARG A 4 10.05 23.91 11.25
N ILE A 5 10.85 23.48 12.22
CA ILE A 5 10.44 23.24 13.61
C ILE A 5 11.28 24.12 14.54
N ALA A 6 10.62 24.90 15.39
CA ALA A 6 11.27 25.63 16.49
C ALA A 6 11.17 24.82 17.79
N ILE A 7 12.29 24.31 18.27
CA ILE A 7 12.43 23.66 19.57
C ILE A 7 12.78 24.74 20.59
N ILE A 8 11.99 24.89 21.64
CA ILE A 8 12.17 25.93 22.66
C ILE A 8 12.43 25.27 24.00
N ALA A 9 13.59 25.51 24.59
CA ALA A 9 13.98 24.94 25.88
C ALA A 9 14.29 26.04 26.92
N LEU A 10 13.88 25.82 28.17
CA LEU A 10 13.91 26.84 29.23
C LEU A 10 14.95 26.55 30.33
N THR A 11 15.49 25.34 30.39
CA THR A 11 16.46 24.84 31.37
C THR A 11 17.64 24.16 30.69
N GLU A 12 18.75 23.97 31.40
CA GLU A 12 19.93 23.27 30.87
C GLU A 12 19.61 21.83 30.47
N THR A 13 18.87 21.10 31.32
CA THR A 13 18.37 19.76 30.99
C THR A 13 17.48 19.78 29.76
N GLY A 14 16.58 20.76 29.65
CA GLY A 14 15.72 20.92 28.48
C GLY A 14 16.52 21.24 27.20
N ILE A 15 17.60 22.02 27.30
CA ILE A 15 18.48 22.34 26.16
C ILE A 15 19.22 21.07 25.71
N ALA A 16 19.76 20.28 26.64
CA ALA A 16 20.41 19.02 26.31
C ALA A 16 19.44 18.03 25.62
N LEU A 17 18.22 17.89 26.15
CA LEU A 17 17.16 17.09 25.53
C LEU A 17 16.78 17.64 24.15
N GLY A 18 16.62 18.96 24.02
CA GLY A 18 16.30 19.63 22.76
C GLY A 18 17.37 19.45 21.70
N HIS A 19 18.64 19.45 22.10
CA HIS A 19 19.76 19.20 21.19
C HIS A 19 19.79 17.74 20.72
N ALA A 20 19.60 16.78 21.63
CA ALA A 20 19.48 15.37 21.26
C ALA A 20 18.29 15.14 20.32
N LEU A 21 17.14 15.72 20.63
CA LEU A 21 15.93 15.61 19.81
C LEU A 21 16.10 16.27 18.45
N LYS A 22 16.78 17.42 18.36
CA LYS A 22 17.13 18.06 17.09
C LYS A 22 17.90 17.09 16.19
N ASN A 23 18.91 16.39 16.74
CA ASN A 23 19.71 15.43 15.97
C ASN A 23 18.89 14.21 15.53
N LEU A 24 18.01 13.71 16.40
CA LEU A 24 17.08 12.63 16.07
C LEU A 24 16.10 13.04 14.95
N LEU A 25 15.52 14.24 15.03
CA LEU A 25 14.64 14.77 14.00
C LEU A 25 15.37 14.97 12.67
N VAL A 26 16.62 15.43 12.69
CA VAL A 26 17.45 15.56 11.48
C VAL A 26 17.74 14.19 10.86
N ALA A 27 18.13 13.20 11.67
CA ALA A 27 18.31 11.82 11.21
C ALA A 27 17.02 11.19 10.66
N ASP A 28 15.87 11.63 11.17
CA ASP A 28 14.53 11.24 10.75
C ASP A 28 13.97 12.10 9.59
N GLY A 29 14.82 12.91 8.94
CA GLY A 29 14.56 13.61 7.69
C GLY A 29 14.02 15.04 7.81
N PHE A 30 13.99 15.64 9.01
CA PHE A 30 13.60 17.04 9.19
C PHE A 30 14.80 17.98 9.00
N THR A 31 14.75 18.85 7.99
CA THR A 31 15.91 19.66 7.57
C THR A 31 15.92 21.11 8.09
N GLY A 32 14.91 21.55 8.84
CA GLY A 32 14.76 22.92 9.34
C GLY A 32 14.50 23.03 10.85
N CYS A 33 15.12 22.18 11.66
CA CYS A 33 14.98 22.20 13.12
C CYS A 33 15.94 23.20 13.78
N GLY A 34 15.41 24.23 14.45
CA GLY A 34 16.17 25.17 15.27
C GLY A 34 15.94 24.91 16.76
N LEU A 35 16.97 25.09 17.60
CA LEU A 35 16.86 25.03 19.06
C LEU A 35 17.08 26.43 19.63
N PHE A 36 16.13 26.91 20.42
CA PHE A 36 16.08 28.28 20.94
C PHE A 36 15.94 28.27 22.46
N SER A 37 16.62 29.19 23.15
CA SER A 37 16.49 29.38 24.59
C SER A 37 16.72 30.83 24.99
N PHE A 38 16.14 31.28 26.10
CA PHE A 38 16.50 32.59 26.67
C PHE A 38 17.82 32.53 27.45
N ARG A 39 18.29 31.32 27.78
CA ARG A 39 19.58 31.09 28.42
C ARG A 39 20.68 31.16 27.38
N ASN A 40 21.85 31.65 27.80
CA ASN A 40 23.05 31.60 26.99
C ASN A 40 23.60 30.15 27.01
N SER A 41 23.69 29.51 25.85
CA SER A 41 24.20 28.14 25.68
C SER A 41 24.74 27.97 24.27
N GLU A 42 25.85 27.25 24.10
CA GLU A 42 26.41 26.95 22.77
C GLU A 42 25.53 26.01 21.93
N LEU A 43 24.62 25.26 22.58
CA LEU A 43 23.75 24.29 21.91
C LEU A 43 22.47 24.92 21.33
N ALA A 44 22.11 26.12 21.76
CA ALA A 44 20.84 26.78 21.45
C ALA A 44 21.03 28.24 21.03
N GLU A 45 20.23 28.72 20.08
CA GLU A 45 20.20 30.13 19.71
C GLU A 45 19.52 30.95 20.83
N GLN A 46 20.21 32.01 21.28
CA GLN A 46 19.71 32.85 22.36
C GLN A 46 18.59 33.77 21.88
N VAL A 47 17.46 33.78 22.60
CA VAL A 47 16.33 34.68 22.37
C VAL A 47 16.11 35.59 23.58
N GLU A 48 15.56 36.78 23.38
CA GLU A 48 15.31 37.74 24.47
C GLU A 48 14.34 37.16 25.53
N SER A 49 13.21 36.61 25.05
CA SER A 49 12.27 35.86 25.86
C SER A 49 11.44 34.94 24.99
N VAL A 50 10.91 33.86 25.58
CA VAL A 50 10.06 32.91 24.85
C VAL A 50 8.79 33.57 24.28
N PRO A 51 8.02 34.38 25.05
CA PRO A 51 6.83 35.05 24.48
C PRO A 51 7.16 36.03 23.35
N ALA A 52 8.26 36.79 23.45
CA ALA A 52 8.68 37.70 22.38
C ALA A 52 9.07 36.95 21.11
N PHE A 53 9.85 35.87 21.25
CA PHE A 53 10.22 35.02 20.13
C PHE A 53 9.00 34.42 19.45
N VAL A 54 8.08 33.82 20.21
CA VAL A 54 6.84 33.23 19.68
C VAL A 54 6.05 34.29 18.92
N ARG A 55 5.86 35.49 19.47
CA ARG A 55 5.16 36.60 18.78
C ARG A 55 5.79 36.99 17.44
N GLN A 56 7.11 36.99 17.36
CA GLN A 56 7.83 37.37 16.14
C GLN A 56 7.95 36.24 15.11
N SER A 57 7.80 34.98 15.53
CA SER A 57 8.10 33.81 14.71
C SER A 57 6.93 32.86 14.48
N PHE A 58 5.74 33.09 15.07
CA PHE A 58 4.61 32.15 15.03
C PHE A 58 4.22 31.71 13.61
N GLY A 59 4.22 32.64 12.64
CA GLY A 59 3.97 32.33 11.22
C GLY A 59 5.20 31.92 10.40
N LYS A 60 6.40 31.89 11.00
CA LYS A 60 7.67 31.57 10.32
C LYS A 60 8.06 30.10 10.45
N PHE A 61 7.49 29.37 11.41
CA PHE A 61 7.72 27.95 11.60
C PHE A 61 6.44 27.16 11.33
N ASP A 62 6.59 25.94 10.86
CA ASP A 62 5.45 25.06 10.59
C ASP A 62 5.00 24.34 11.87
N ALA A 63 5.88 24.27 12.87
CA ALA A 63 5.63 23.69 14.17
C ALA A 63 6.53 24.28 15.28
N PHE A 64 6.00 24.27 16.50
CA PHE A 64 6.70 24.64 17.73
C PHE A 64 6.71 23.47 18.72
N LEU A 65 7.87 23.19 19.30
CA LEU A 65 8.08 22.14 20.28
C LEU A 65 8.66 22.76 21.55
N PHE A 66 7.84 22.88 22.58
CA PHE A 66 8.29 23.38 23.88
C PHE A 66 8.83 22.24 24.73
N ILE A 67 10.01 22.42 25.32
CA ILE A 67 10.59 21.51 26.31
C ILE A 67 10.54 22.22 27.66
N GLY A 68 9.65 21.74 28.53
CA GLY A 68 9.39 22.36 29.82
C GLY A 68 7.94 22.21 30.27
N SER A 69 7.52 23.11 31.16
CA SER A 69 6.16 23.09 31.69
C SER A 69 5.14 23.55 30.63
N LEU A 70 4.04 22.78 30.51
CA LEU A 70 2.93 23.10 29.61
C LEU A 70 2.36 24.50 29.88
N GLY A 71 2.37 24.96 31.14
CA GLY A 71 1.90 26.28 31.50
C GLY A 71 2.67 27.43 30.83
N ILE A 72 3.97 27.28 30.60
CA ILE A 72 4.77 28.28 29.87
C ILE A 72 4.43 28.23 28.38
N CYS A 73 4.33 27.03 27.79
CA CYS A 73 3.89 26.84 26.41
C CYS A 73 2.56 27.56 26.14
N VAL A 74 1.52 27.31 26.94
CA VAL A 74 0.19 27.91 26.77
C VAL A 74 0.22 29.43 26.91
N ARG A 75 0.91 29.98 27.92
CA ARG A 75 1.01 31.43 28.11
C ARG A 75 1.76 32.13 26.98
N ALA A 76 2.76 31.48 26.39
CA ALA A 76 3.54 32.03 25.30
C ALA A 76 2.75 32.12 23.99
N ILE A 77 1.92 31.11 23.69
CA ILE A 77 1.14 31.06 22.45
C ILE A 77 -0.20 31.80 22.53
N ALA A 78 -0.81 31.91 23.72
CA ALA A 78 -2.15 32.50 23.88
C ALA A 78 -2.34 33.88 23.21
N PRO A 79 -1.38 34.83 23.27
CA PRO A 79 -1.54 36.15 22.67
C PRO A 79 -1.46 36.20 21.13
N VAL A 80 -1.09 35.09 20.48
CA VAL A 80 -0.79 35.06 19.03
C VAL A 80 -1.69 34.11 18.23
N LEU A 81 -2.64 33.45 18.91
CA LEU A 81 -3.59 32.53 18.30
C LEU A 81 -4.53 33.28 17.35
N GLN A 82 -4.72 32.73 16.16
CA GLN A 82 -5.63 33.27 15.14
C GLN A 82 -6.75 32.29 14.78
N GLY A 83 -6.49 30.98 14.86
CA GLY A 83 -7.45 29.93 14.58
C GLY A 83 -6.83 28.69 13.93
N LYS A 84 -7.55 27.57 14.02
CA LYS A 84 -7.09 26.21 13.65
C LYS A 84 -6.58 26.04 12.22
N GLN A 85 -6.96 26.92 11.29
CA GLN A 85 -6.54 26.87 9.88
C GLN A 85 -5.24 27.64 9.59
N ARG A 86 -4.81 28.52 10.51
CA ARG A 86 -3.63 29.39 10.33
C ARG A 86 -2.55 29.13 11.37
N ASP A 87 -2.94 28.68 12.57
CA ASP A 87 -2.02 28.44 13.65
C ASP A 87 -1.13 27.21 13.36
N PRO A 88 0.21 27.29 13.57
CA PRO A 88 1.12 26.16 13.40
C PRO A 88 0.83 25.05 14.42
N ALA A 89 1.36 23.86 14.17
CA ALA A 89 1.37 22.80 15.18
C ALA A 89 2.13 23.26 16.43
N VAL A 90 1.56 23.03 17.61
CA VAL A 90 2.28 23.23 18.87
C VAL A 90 2.21 21.96 19.68
N ILE A 91 3.37 21.48 20.11
CA ILE A 91 3.50 20.35 21.03
C ILE A 91 4.36 20.75 22.24
N ASN A 92 4.16 20.08 23.37
CA ASN A 92 4.94 20.25 24.59
C ASN A 92 5.54 18.91 25.01
N CYS A 93 6.81 18.89 25.37
CA CYS A 93 7.51 17.77 25.96
C CYS A 93 7.98 18.18 27.37
N ASP A 94 7.80 17.31 28.36
CA ASP A 94 8.39 17.57 29.68
C ASP A 94 9.91 17.39 29.64
N GLU A 95 10.61 17.97 30.61
CA GLU A 95 12.08 17.99 30.62
C GLU A 95 12.73 16.62 30.80
N ALA A 96 12.00 15.63 31.31
CA ALA A 96 12.48 14.25 31.43
C ALA A 96 12.20 13.42 30.17
N GLY A 97 11.56 14.00 29.14
CA GLY A 97 11.25 13.32 27.90
C GLY A 97 10.25 12.18 28.05
N ARG A 98 9.36 12.23 29.06
CA ARG A 98 8.42 11.13 29.37
C ARG A 98 7.11 11.24 28.61
N PHE A 99 6.64 12.44 28.37
CA PHE A 99 5.37 12.76 27.75
C PHE A 99 5.55 13.81 26.67
N VAL A 100 4.83 13.62 25.57
CA VAL A 100 4.74 14.60 24.47
C VAL A 100 3.27 14.91 24.21
N GLN A 101 2.83 16.10 24.58
CA GLN A 101 1.44 16.54 24.48
C GLN A 101 1.21 17.32 23.18
N SER A 102 0.12 17.01 22.49
CA SER A 102 -0.43 17.89 21.44
C SER A 102 -1.16 19.06 22.11
N VAL A 103 -0.79 20.30 21.78
CA VAL A 103 -1.29 21.51 22.44
C VAL A 103 -2.20 22.33 21.53
N LEU A 104 -1.80 22.53 20.27
CA LEU A 104 -2.53 23.37 19.32
C LEU A 104 -2.47 22.77 17.90
N SER A 105 -3.57 22.92 17.16
CA SER A 105 -3.70 22.48 15.76
C SER A 105 -3.44 20.97 15.58
N GLY A 106 -4.15 20.15 16.38
CA GLY A 106 -4.02 18.68 16.44
C GLY A 106 -4.07 17.95 15.09
N HIS A 107 -5.22 17.98 14.40
CA HIS A 107 -5.41 17.32 13.11
C HIS A 107 -4.82 18.13 11.94
N ALA A 108 -5.52 19.20 11.50
CA ALA A 108 -5.15 19.97 10.32
C ALA A 108 -3.73 20.58 10.37
N GLY A 109 -3.29 21.02 11.55
CA GLY A 109 -1.93 21.54 11.73
C GLY A 109 -0.88 20.49 12.02
N GLY A 110 -1.23 19.21 12.23
CA GLY A 110 -0.29 18.11 12.37
C GLY A 110 0.31 17.90 13.75
N ALA A 111 -0.16 18.58 14.80
CA ALA A 111 0.42 18.46 16.14
C ALA A 111 0.25 17.05 16.74
N ASN A 112 -0.85 16.34 16.48
CA ASN A 112 -1.03 14.97 16.95
C ASN A 112 0.00 14.03 16.31
N ALA A 113 0.19 14.14 15.00
CA ALA A 113 1.16 13.33 14.26
C ALA A 113 2.60 13.64 14.71
N LEU A 114 2.93 14.92 14.90
CA LEU A 114 4.24 15.35 15.38
C LEU A 114 4.50 14.87 16.81
N ALA A 115 3.52 14.97 17.73
CA ALA A 115 3.63 14.47 19.09
C ALA A 115 3.89 12.95 19.10
N GLY A 116 3.14 12.17 18.31
CA GLY A 116 3.36 10.72 18.17
C GLY A 116 4.71 10.34 17.55
N ARG A 117 5.28 11.20 16.69
CA ARG A 117 6.61 10.98 16.09
C ARG A 117 7.72 11.29 17.08
N VAL A 118 7.66 12.45 17.73
CA VAL A 118 8.63 12.85 18.77
C VAL A 118 8.61 11.86 19.93
N ALA A 119 7.43 11.39 20.34
CA ALA A 119 7.32 10.37 21.38
C ALA A 119 8.06 9.08 21.01
N ARG A 120 7.92 8.59 19.77
CA ARG A 120 8.67 7.42 19.28
C ARG A 120 10.18 7.62 19.28
N LEU A 121 10.65 8.81 18.87
CA LEU A 121 12.09 9.12 18.85
C LEU A 121 12.69 9.15 20.26
N LEU A 122 11.92 9.59 21.25
CA LEU A 122 12.37 9.69 22.65
C LEU A 122 12.09 8.45 23.49
N GLY A 123 11.28 7.50 23.00
CA GLY A 123 10.70 6.44 23.84
C GLY A 123 9.69 6.97 24.87
N ALA A 124 9.06 8.11 24.57
CA ALA A 124 8.07 8.79 25.42
C ALA A 124 6.63 8.33 25.12
N GLN A 125 5.69 8.76 25.96
CA GLN A 125 4.25 8.60 25.73
C GLN A 125 3.65 9.86 25.06
N ALA A 126 2.99 9.68 23.92
CA ALA A 126 2.19 10.74 23.32
C ALA A 126 0.88 10.94 24.11
N VAL A 127 0.51 12.19 24.37
CA VAL A 127 -0.75 12.57 25.02
C VAL A 127 -1.61 13.30 24.00
N LEU A 128 -2.59 12.59 23.45
CA LEU A 128 -3.56 13.09 22.46
C LEU A 128 -4.94 13.12 23.11
N SER A 129 -5.57 14.30 23.15
CA SER A 129 -6.82 14.52 23.90
C SER A 129 -8.04 14.81 23.02
N THR A 130 -7.87 14.81 21.69
CA THR A 130 -8.98 14.93 20.75
C THR A 130 -9.90 13.71 20.87
N SER A 131 -11.22 13.92 20.88
CA SER A 131 -12.19 12.85 21.15
C SER A 131 -12.07 11.69 20.15
N SER A 132 -11.78 12.00 18.89
CA SER A 132 -11.47 10.99 17.87
C SER A 132 -10.27 10.12 18.26
N ASP A 133 -9.14 10.70 18.68
CA ASP A 133 -7.94 9.95 19.07
C ASP A 133 -8.17 9.12 20.34
N VAL A 134 -8.87 9.68 21.33
CA VAL A 134 -9.23 8.97 22.57
C VAL A 134 -10.08 7.73 22.27
N GLN A 135 -10.96 7.81 21.28
CA GLN A 135 -11.84 6.73 20.87
C GLN A 135 -11.26 5.84 19.75
N GLY A 136 -10.10 6.19 19.18
CA GLY A 136 -9.54 5.52 18.01
C GLY A 136 -10.34 5.69 16.72
N LEU A 137 -11.13 6.77 16.60
CA LEU A 137 -11.94 7.10 15.42
C LEU A 137 -11.13 7.90 14.38
N TRP A 138 -11.59 7.85 13.13
CA TRP A 138 -10.97 8.60 12.05
C TRP A 138 -11.11 10.13 12.22
N PRO A 139 -10.04 10.90 11.95
CA PRO A 139 -10.12 12.35 11.90
C PRO A 139 -10.73 12.80 10.55
N LEU A 140 -12.05 12.97 10.50
CA LEU A 140 -12.81 13.19 9.27
C LEU A 140 -12.35 14.42 8.45
N ASP A 141 -11.81 15.45 9.10
CA ASP A 141 -11.40 16.70 8.45
C ASP A 141 -10.10 16.58 7.64
N ILE A 142 -9.27 15.57 7.92
CA ILE A 142 -7.97 15.35 7.26
C ILE A 142 -7.83 13.96 6.64
N LEU A 143 -8.89 13.14 6.69
CA LEU A 143 -8.86 11.79 6.14
C LEU A 143 -8.55 11.82 4.64
N GLY A 144 -7.56 11.05 4.21
CA GLY A 144 -7.11 11.01 2.81
C GLY A 144 -6.16 12.11 2.37
N ARG A 145 -5.80 13.05 3.26
CA ARG A 145 -4.87 14.15 2.90
C ARG A 145 -3.51 13.66 2.40
N GLU A 146 -2.98 12.58 2.97
CA GLU A 146 -1.69 12.00 2.56
C GLU A 146 -1.75 11.37 1.15
N GLU A 147 -2.93 10.89 0.75
CA GLU A 147 -3.22 10.38 -0.60
C GLU A 147 -3.63 11.49 -1.58
N GLY A 148 -3.62 12.76 -1.13
CA GLY A 148 -4.01 13.91 -1.94
C GLY A 148 -5.51 14.07 -2.13
N TRP A 149 -6.34 13.41 -1.31
CA TRP A 149 -7.79 13.59 -1.35
C TRP A 149 -8.16 15.01 -0.92
N SER A 150 -9.21 15.57 -1.53
CA SER A 150 -9.87 16.76 -0.99
C SER A 150 -11.11 16.38 -0.19
N VAL A 151 -11.37 17.15 0.87
CA VAL A 151 -12.55 16.97 1.72
C VAL A 151 -13.54 18.10 1.46
N GLU A 152 -14.81 17.74 1.28
CA GLU A 152 -15.94 18.67 1.18
C GLU A 152 -17.02 18.29 2.19
N PHE A 153 -17.82 19.27 2.57
CA PHE A 153 -18.99 19.07 3.40
C PHE A 153 -20.22 19.62 2.67
N ALA A 154 -21.30 18.86 2.68
CA ALA A 154 -22.62 19.33 2.27
C ALA A 154 -23.68 18.82 3.24
N SER A 155 -24.76 19.58 3.39
CA SER A 155 -25.93 19.15 4.14
C SER A 155 -27.20 19.76 3.54
N PRO A 156 -28.32 19.02 3.53
CA PRO A 156 -29.63 19.59 3.21
C PRO A 156 -30.18 20.49 4.34
N PHE A 157 -29.57 20.49 5.53
CA PHE A 157 -30.02 21.25 6.69
C PHE A 157 -29.21 22.53 6.87
N ALA A 158 -29.90 23.66 7.05
CA ALA A 158 -29.24 24.94 7.27
C ALA A 158 -28.52 24.99 8.63
N GLY A 159 -27.31 25.55 8.65
CA GLY A 159 -26.51 25.75 9.87
C GLY A 159 -25.59 24.58 10.26
N GLU A 160 -25.66 23.45 9.56
CA GLU A 160 -24.71 22.36 9.74
C GLU A 160 -23.34 22.67 9.10
N SER A 161 -22.28 22.07 9.64
CA SER A 161 -20.91 22.29 9.21
C SER A 161 -20.06 21.03 9.38
N MET A 162 -18.82 21.05 8.90
CA MET A 162 -17.86 19.97 9.20
C MET A 162 -17.77 19.66 10.69
N THR A 163 -17.88 20.67 11.56
CA THR A 163 -17.85 20.48 13.02
C THR A 163 -19.03 19.65 13.52
N THR A 164 -20.23 19.82 12.95
CA THR A 164 -21.41 19.04 13.34
C THR A 164 -21.30 17.60 12.86
N ALA A 165 -20.76 17.36 11.66
CA ALA A 165 -20.47 16.01 11.17
C ALA A 165 -19.45 15.27 12.06
N MET A 166 -18.38 15.95 12.46
CA MET A 166 -17.39 15.38 13.40
C MET A 166 -18.02 15.06 14.75
N ALA A 167 -18.91 15.92 15.27
CA ALA A 167 -19.63 15.68 16.52
C ALA A 167 -20.56 14.46 16.40
N ALA A 168 -21.34 14.35 15.31
CA ALA A 168 -22.20 13.20 15.04
C ALA A 168 -21.41 11.88 15.00
N PHE A 169 -20.26 11.88 14.33
CA PHE A 169 -19.39 10.70 14.25
C PHE A 169 -18.80 10.30 15.60
N VAL A 170 -18.33 11.27 16.39
CA VAL A 170 -17.81 11.06 17.75
C VAL A 170 -18.89 10.57 18.72
N ASN A 171 -20.15 10.93 18.47
CA ASN A 171 -21.31 10.47 19.22
C ASN A 171 -21.87 9.12 18.69
N HIS A 172 -21.19 8.49 17.74
CA HIS A 172 -21.56 7.20 17.13
C HIS A 172 -22.95 7.23 16.48
N GLU A 173 -23.37 8.38 15.93
CA GLU A 173 -24.60 8.43 15.15
C GLU A 173 -24.51 7.46 13.95
N PRO A 174 -25.64 6.85 13.53
CA PRO A 174 -25.67 5.90 12.41
C PRO A 174 -24.97 6.47 11.18
N THR A 175 -23.80 5.91 10.87
CA THR A 175 -22.90 6.43 9.84
C THR A 175 -22.74 5.39 8.74
N THR A 176 -22.92 5.80 7.50
CA THR A 176 -22.59 4.95 6.34
C THR A 176 -21.33 5.46 5.67
N LEU A 177 -20.36 4.58 5.43
CA LEU A 177 -19.21 4.82 4.58
C LEU A 177 -19.48 4.27 3.18
N LEU A 178 -19.68 5.17 2.22
CA LEU A 178 -19.74 4.82 0.81
C LEU A 178 -18.33 4.78 0.24
N LEU A 179 -17.94 3.60 -0.28
CA LEU A 179 -16.70 3.38 -1.01
C LEU A 179 -17.07 2.88 -2.41
N ASP A 180 -17.46 3.76 -3.33
CA ASP A 180 -17.85 3.35 -4.69
C ASP A 180 -16.66 3.22 -5.66
N VAL A 181 -15.50 3.72 -5.23
CA VAL A 181 -14.20 3.55 -5.88
C VAL A 181 -13.19 2.94 -4.92
N ARG A 182 -12.01 2.65 -5.46
CA ARG A 182 -10.92 2.03 -4.75
C ARG A 182 -9.61 2.78 -4.93
N ASP A 183 -8.83 2.86 -3.87
CA ASP A 183 -7.41 3.18 -3.89
C ASP A 183 -6.69 2.53 -2.70
N SER A 184 -5.44 2.94 -2.46
CA SER A 184 -4.61 2.51 -1.33
C SER A 184 -5.30 2.68 0.03
N LEU A 185 -6.02 3.79 0.24
CA LEU A 185 -6.62 4.14 1.53
C LEU A 185 -7.99 3.51 1.72
N THR A 186 -8.79 3.33 0.66
CA THR A 186 -10.11 2.70 0.81
C THR A 186 -10.03 1.31 1.43
N ASP A 187 -8.99 0.53 1.10
CA ASP A 187 -8.75 -0.80 1.69
C ASP A 187 -8.48 -0.73 3.19
N GLN A 188 -7.87 0.36 3.67
CA GLN A 188 -7.62 0.61 5.08
C GLN A 188 -8.89 1.06 5.79
N LEU A 189 -9.71 1.90 5.15
CA LEU A 189 -10.99 2.34 5.72
C LEU A 189 -11.94 1.17 5.93
N GLU A 190 -12.05 0.24 4.99
CA GLU A 190 -12.86 -0.97 5.18
C GLU A 190 -12.45 -1.78 6.41
N ARG A 191 -11.14 -1.84 6.68
CA ARG A 191 -10.59 -2.62 7.79
C ARG A 191 -10.71 -1.96 9.14
N THR A 192 -10.57 -0.64 9.14
CA THR A 192 -10.50 0.16 10.35
C THR A 192 -11.84 0.83 10.64
N ALA A 193 -12.89 0.44 9.90
CA ALA A 193 -14.25 0.90 10.11
C ALA A 193 -14.65 0.71 11.58
N PRO A 194 -14.99 1.79 12.29
CA PRO A 194 -15.55 1.66 13.62
C PRO A 194 -16.80 0.77 13.57
N PRO A 195 -17.09 -0.01 14.62
CA PRO A 195 -18.18 -0.99 14.59
C PRO A 195 -19.57 -0.42 14.27
N PHE A 196 -19.80 0.87 14.52
CA PHE A 196 -21.06 1.56 14.23
C PHE A 196 -21.17 2.08 12.78
N VAL A 197 -20.11 1.92 11.97
CA VAL A 197 -20.08 2.36 10.57
C VAL A 197 -20.48 1.21 9.65
N THR A 198 -21.56 1.43 8.89
CA THR A 198 -21.99 0.52 7.82
C THR A 198 -21.22 0.85 6.54
N ILE A 199 -20.69 -0.17 5.85
CA ILE A 199 -20.00 0.03 4.56
C ILE A 199 -20.96 -0.26 3.40
N ALA A 200 -21.04 0.68 2.46
CA ALA A 200 -21.74 0.53 1.19
C ALA A 200 -20.74 0.65 0.02
N TYR A 201 -20.92 -0.16 -1.02
CA TYR A 201 -20.07 -0.13 -2.22
C TYR A 201 -20.75 0.52 -3.42
N TYR A 202 -22.05 0.76 -3.31
CA TYR A 202 -22.86 1.48 -4.29
C TYR A 202 -23.79 2.43 -3.56
N TYR A 203 -24.07 3.59 -4.15
CA TYR A 203 -24.91 4.61 -3.52
C TYR A 203 -26.31 4.07 -3.18
N GLU A 204 -26.83 3.20 -4.04
CA GLU A 204 -28.13 2.54 -3.91
C GLU A 204 -28.21 1.57 -2.72
N GLN A 205 -27.08 1.18 -2.14
CA GLN A 205 -27.02 0.35 -0.92
C GLN A 205 -27.14 1.16 0.37
N VAL A 206 -27.03 2.50 0.29
CA VAL A 206 -27.11 3.36 1.46
C VAL A 206 -28.57 3.43 1.94
N ASP A 207 -28.83 2.91 3.14
CA ASP A 207 -30.14 3.02 3.77
C ASP A 207 -30.30 4.37 4.47
N PHE A 208 -30.89 5.34 3.75
CA PHE A 208 -31.17 6.67 4.28
C PHE A 208 -32.30 6.73 5.32
N SER A 209 -33.01 5.62 5.58
CA SER A 209 -33.98 5.58 6.68
C SER A 209 -33.29 5.52 8.05
N THR A 210 -32.07 4.96 8.09
CA THR A 210 -31.27 4.80 9.30
C THR A 210 -30.04 5.71 9.33
N CYS A 211 -29.39 5.92 8.18
CA CYS A 211 -28.19 6.75 8.06
C CYS A 211 -28.45 8.21 8.48
N ARG A 212 -27.57 8.77 9.33
CA ARG A 212 -27.57 10.17 9.78
C ARG A 212 -26.36 10.95 9.31
N LEU A 213 -25.25 10.26 9.05
CA LEU A 213 -24.02 10.82 8.48
C LEU A 213 -23.52 9.93 7.34
N LEU A 214 -23.33 10.51 6.16
CA LEU A 214 -22.70 9.83 5.03
C LEU A 214 -21.24 10.26 4.90
N LEU A 215 -20.33 9.30 4.94
CA LEU A 215 -18.93 9.48 4.57
C LEU A 215 -18.77 8.94 3.14
N ALA A 216 -18.64 9.81 2.14
CA ALA A 216 -18.67 9.42 0.74
C ALA A 216 -17.29 9.55 0.08
N VAL A 217 -16.60 8.42 -0.11
CA VAL A 217 -15.39 8.35 -0.94
C VAL A 217 -15.83 8.09 -2.37
N THR A 218 -15.97 9.16 -3.16
CA THR A 218 -16.53 9.08 -4.51
C THR A 218 -16.04 10.21 -5.44
N PRO A 219 -15.76 9.89 -6.72
CA PRO A 219 -15.52 10.90 -7.72
C PRO A 219 -16.81 11.57 -8.21
N ARG A 220 -17.99 11.06 -7.82
CA ARG A 220 -19.28 11.52 -8.32
C ARG A 220 -19.81 12.71 -7.54
N LEU A 221 -20.53 13.58 -8.25
CA LEU A 221 -21.41 14.57 -7.64
C LEU A 221 -22.72 13.87 -7.34
N ILE A 222 -23.05 13.74 -6.05
CA ILE A 222 -24.26 13.10 -5.55
C ILE A 222 -24.92 14.01 -4.53
N ASP A 223 -26.25 14.02 -4.53
CA ASP A 223 -27.06 14.74 -3.55
C ASP A 223 -27.62 13.73 -2.54
N ALA A 224 -27.20 13.85 -1.29
CA ALA A 224 -27.62 12.97 -0.21
C ALA A 224 -28.60 13.69 0.74
N PRO A 225 -29.65 13.01 1.23
CA PRO A 225 -30.65 13.60 2.13
C PRO A 225 -30.18 13.74 3.59
N VAL A 226 -28.87 13.67 3.84
CA VAL A 226 -28.25 13.73 5.17
C VAL A 226 -26.95 14.54 5.09
N GLN A 227 -26.43 14.98 6.25
CA GLN A 227 -25.08 15.56 6.29
C GLN A 227 -24.07 14.59 5.70
N THR A 228 -23.24 15.10 4.80
CA THR A 228 -22.31 14.31 4.01
C THR A 228 -20.92 14.93 4.01
N VAL A 229 -19.93 14.13 4.37
CA VAL A 229 -18.52 14.43 4.18
C VAL A 229 -18.06 13.71 2.92
N PHE A 230 -17.74 14.47 1.88
CA PHE A 230 -17.20 13.92 0.64
C PHE A 230 -15.68 13.89 0.69
N TYR A 231 -15.13 12.73 0.36
CA TYR A 231 -13.73 12.55 0.07
C TYR A 231 -13.56 12.34 -1.43
N ARG A 232 -12.71 13.17 -2.06
CA ARG A 232 -12.46 13.14 -3.51
C ARG A 232 -11.14 12.43 -3.81
N PRO A 233 -11.15 11.10 -4.06
CA PRO A 233 -9.94 10.38 -4.40
C PRO A 233 -9.44 10.78 -5.79
N LYS A 234 -8.11 10.80 -5.97
CA LYS A 234 -7.46 11.18 -7.23
C LYS A 234 -7.45 10.01 -8.21
N VAL A 235 -8.60 9.74 -8.83
CA VAL A 235 -8.82 8.54 -9.67
C VAL A 235 -9.24 8.82 -11.11
N LEU A 236 -9.57 10.07 -11.48
CA LEU A 236 -9.99 10.42 -12.84
C LEU A 236 -8.79 10.82 -13.71
N CYS A 237 -8.71 10.26 -14.91
CA CYS A 237 -7.70 10.58 -15.92
C CYS A 237 -8.38 11.23 -17.12
N VAL A 238 -7.90 12.42 -17.51
CA VAL A 238 -8.56 13.27 -18.50
C VAL A 238 -7.68 13.42 -19.72
N GLY A 239 -8.19 13.06 -20.88
CA GLY A 239 -7.57 13.39 -22.15
C GLY A 239 -8.26 14.58 -22.78
N VAL A 240 -7.47 15.56 -23.26
CA VAL A 240 -7.99 16.79 -23.88
C VAL A 240 -7.41 16.99 -25.29
N GLY A 241 -8.23 17.55 -26.18
CA GLY A 241 -7.90 17.89 -27.56
C GLY A 241 -8.61 19.18 -27.98
N SER A 242 -8.13 19.87 -29.01
CA SER A 242 -8.64 21.21 -29.37
C SER A 242 -8.21 21.69 -30.76
N GLU A 243 -8.64 22.86 -31.17
CA GLU A 243 -7.88 23.75 -32.07
C GLU A 243 -6.91 24.63 -31.26
N ARG A 244 -5.90 25.23 -31.89
CA ARG A 244 -4.99 26.17 -31.20
C ARG A 244 -5.65 27.52 -30.94
N GLY A 245 -5.26 28.17 -29.84
CA GLY A 245 -5.71 29.52 -29.50
C GLY A 245 -7.06 29.53 -28.81
N ILE A 246 -7.26 28.59 -27.88
CA ILE A 246 -8.43 28.59 -27.01
C ILE A 246 -8.15 29.52 -25.82
N ASP A 247 -9.12 30.36 -25.49
CA ASP A 247 -9.05 31.20 -24.30
C ASP A 247 -9.00 30.33 -23.01
N PRO A 248 -7.95 30.45 -22.17
CA PRO A 248 -7.77 29.57 -21.02
C PRO A 248 -8.89 29.66 -19.98
N GLU A 249 -9.38 30.86 -19.70
CA GLU A 249 -10.42 31.06 -18.68
C GLU A 249 -11.76 30.45 -19.13
N ARG A 250 -12.19 30.75 -20.36
CA ARG A 250 -13.40 30.18 -20.96
C ARG A 250 -13.31 28.65 -21.06
N PHE A 251 -12.14 28.11 -21.40
CA PHE A 251 -11.92 26.67 -21.43
C PHE A 251 -12.10 26.04 -20.05
N VAL A 252 -11.43 26.57 -19.02
CA VAL A 252 -11.52 26.04 -17.65
C VAL A 252 -12.96 26.11 -17.14
N SER A 253 -13.65 27.24 -17.29
CA SER A 253 -15.06 27.34 -16.88
C SER A 253 -15.95 26.34 -17.62
N SER A 254 -15.75 26.17 -18.92
CA SER A 254 -16.54 25.24 -19.74
C SER A 254 -16.29 23.78 -19.37
N ILE A 255 -15.03 23.35 -19.27
CA ILE A 255 -14.73 21.95 -18.98
C ILE A 255 -15.15 21.57 -17.56
N MET A 256 -15.06 22.49 -16.59
CA MET A 256 -15.57 22.27 -15.24
C MET A 256 -17.10 22.08 -15.23
N ALA A 257 -17.83 22.86 -16.03
CA ALA A 257 -19.28 22.71 -16.20
C ALA A 257 -19.64 21.38 -16.87
N GLU A 258 -18.87 20.95 -17.87
CA GLU A 258 -19.05 19.64 -18.52
C GLU A 258 -18.80 18.46 -17.58
N PHE A 259 -17.80 18.57 -16.68
CA PHE A 259 -17.57 17.58 -15.62
C PHE A 259 -18.76 17.50 -14.66
N ALA A 260 -19.26 18.65 -14.23
CA ALA A 260 -20.43 18.71 -13.36
C ALA A 260 -21.68 18.11 -14.03
N ALA A 261 -21.92 18.44 -15.29
CA ALA A 261 -23.01 17.87 -16.10
C ALA A 261 -22.84 16.35 -16.35
N ALA A 262 -21.62 15.85 -16.39
CA ALA A 262 -21.33 14.42 -16.43
C ALA A 262 -21.41 13.74 -15.04
N GLY A 263 -21.69 14.49 -13.98
CA GLY A 263 -21.85 13.97 -12.62
C GLY A 263 -20.52 13.65 -11.91
N PHE A 264 -19.41 14.29 -12.31
CA PHE A 264 -18.09 14.06 -11.73
C PHE A 264 -17.49 15.32 -11.11
N SER A 265 -16.81 15.15 -9.97
CA SER A 265 -16.07 16.23 -9.32
C SER A 265 -14.69 16.39 -9.97
N PRO A 266 -14.34 17.58 -10.49
CA PRO A 266 -13.01 17.87 -11.01
C PRO A 266 -11.90 17.69 -9.98
N ARG A 267 -12.22 17.75 -8.68
CA ARG A 267 -11.23 17.51 -7.62
C ARG A 267 -10.75 16.07 -7.56
N SER A 268 -11.42 15.15 -8.23
CA SER A 268 -10.99 13.75 -8.38
C SER A 268 -10.05 13.52 -9.56
N ILE A 269 -9.71 14.57 -10.33
CA ILE A 269 -8.75 14.49 -11.43
C ILE A 269 -7.36 14.25 -10.87
N ARG A 270 -6.76 13.14 -11.31
CA ARG A 270 -5.37 12.74 -11.04
C ARG A 270 -4.41 13.29 -12.09
N SER A 271 -4.81 13.23 -13.35
CA SER A 271 -3.93 13.54 -14.47
C SER A 271 -4.69 14.08 -15.68
N VAL A 272 -4.03 14.97 -16.40
CA VAL A 272 -4.51 15.57 -17.65
C VAL A 272 -3.47 15.32 -18.72
N GLY A 273 -3.89 14.91 -19.91
CA GLY A 273 -2.97 14.63 -21.01
C GLY A 273 -3.51 14.98 -22.37
N SER A 274 -2.57 15.19 -23.29
CA SER A 274 -2.83 15.50 -24.69
C SER A 274 -1.68 14.98 -25.56
N VAL A 275 -1.72 15.33 -26.84
CA VAL A 275 -0.59 15.13 -27.75
C VAL A 275 0.57 16.06 -27.39
N ASP A 276 1.80 15.58 -27.51
CA ASP A 276 3.03 16.25 -27.07
C ASP A 276 3.26 17.64 -27.68
N PHE A 277 2.99 17.82 -28.97
CA PHE A 277 3.11 19.12 -29.65
C PHE A 277 2.03 20.14 -29.22
N LYS A 278 1.20 19.83 -28.21
CA LYS A 278 0.24 20.74 -27.57
C LYS A 278 0.52 21.01 -26.10
N LEU A 279 1.70 20.64 -25.62
CA LEU A 279 2.10 20.95 -24.25
C LEU A 279 2.20 22.46 -23.96
N ASP A 280 2.30 23.28 -25.01
CA ASP A 280 2.33 24.74 -24.96
C ASP A 280 0.95 25.42 -25.02
N GLU A 281 -0.14 24.66 -25.20
CA GLU A 281 -1.49 25.22 -25.25
C GLU A 281 -1.91 25.69 -23.85
N GLN A 282 -1.96 27.01 -23.65
CA GLN A 282 -2.18 27.60 -22.33
C GLN A 282 -3.50 27.17 -21.68
N ALA A 283 -4.56 26.94 -22.48
CA ALA A 283 -5.81 26.43 -21.94
C ALA A 283 -5.64 25.08 -21.22
N PHE A 284 -4.77 24.20 -21.73
CA PHE A 284 -4.51 22.89 -21.13
C PHE A 284 -3.58 22.96 -19.92
N VAL A 285 -2.57 23.84 -19.98
CA VAL A 285 -1.64 24.07 -18.86
C VAL A 285 -2.41 24.62 -17.66
N VAL A 286 -3.18 25.69 -17.85
CA VAL A 286 -3.97 26.31 -16.78
C VAL A 286 -5.01 25.35 -16.22
N PHE A 287 -5.64 24.51 -17.06
CA PHE A 287 -6.56 23.49 -16.59
C PHE A 287 -5.88 22.41 -15.73
N ALA A 288 -4.70 21.92 -16.15
CA ALA A 288 -3.94 20.96 -15.37
C ALA A 288 -3.53 21.55 -14.00
N GLU A 289 -3.06 22.80 -13.98
CA GLU A 289 -2.71 23.53 -12.76
C GLU A 289 -3.92 23.72 -11.84
N ALA A 290 -5.08 24.11 -12.39
CA ALA A 290 -6.33 24.24 -11.64
C ALA A 290 -6.78 22.91 -11.01
N CYS A 291 -6.41 21.78 -11.60
CA CYS A 291 -6.66 20.43 -11.07
C CYS A 291 -5.58 19.96 -10.07
N GLY A 292 -4.50 20.73 -9.88
CA GLY A 292 -3.35 20.38 -9.05
C GLY A 292 -2.45 19.30 -9.65
N THR A 293 -2.36 19.23 -10.98
CA THR A 293 -1.53 18.27 -11.71
C THR A 293 -0.76 18.96 -12.85
N THR A 294 0.11 18.22 -13.54
CA THR A 294 0.85 18.73 -14.70
C THR A 294 0.33 18.10 -15.98
N LEU A 295 0.31 18.87 -17.07
CA LEU A 295 -0.09 18.36 -18.38
C LEU A 295 0.93 17.34 -18.91
N LYS A 296 0.46 16.15 -19.27
CA LYS A 296 1.28 15.09 -19.86
C LYS A 296 1.11 15.02 -21.38
N GLY A 297 2.21 15.01 -22.10
CA GLY A 297 2.25 14.88 -23.56
C GLY A 297 2.52 13.45 -23.97
N PHE A 298 1.90 13.03 -25.07
CA PHE A 298 2.15 11.72 -25.70
C PHE A 298 2.47 11.91 -27.18
N ALA A 299 3.46 11.15 -27.66
CA ALA A 299 3.75 11.08 -29.09
C ALA A 299 2.56 10.47 -29.85
N PRO A 300 2.27 10.91 -31.09
CA PRO A 300 1.19 10.37 -31.92
C PRO A 300 1.16 8.84 -32.01
N GLU A 301 2.32 8.21 -32.19
CA GLU A 301 2.44 6.76 -32.35
C GLU A 301 2.01 6.03 -31.08
N LEU A 302 2.35 6.58 -29.91
CA LEU A 302 1.95 6.03 -28.62
C LEU A 302 0.44 6.19 -28.41
N LEU A 303 -0.15 7.32 -28.80
CA LEU A 303 -1.60 7.54 -28.74
C LEU A 303 -2.35 6.54 -29.62
N GLU A 304 -1.90 6.31 -30.86
CA GLU A 304 -2.54 5.33 -31.75
C GLU A 304 -2.37 3.88 -31.23
N SER A 305 -1.29 3.59 -30.49
CA SER A 305 -1.08 2.28 -29.85
C SER A 305 -1.99 1.97 -28.66
N ALA A 306 -2.76 2.95 -28.17
CA ALA A 306 -3.68 2.76 -27.05
C ALA A 306 -4.80 1.74 -27.34
N GLY A 307 -5.00 1.35 -28.60
CA GLY A 307 -6.02 0.39 -29.03
C GLY A 307 -7.25 1.08 -29.64
N PRO A 308 -8.33 0.33 -29.90
CA PRO A 308 -9.52 0.89 -30.54
C PRO A 308 -10.17 1.95 -29.63
N VAL A 309 -10.28 3.16 -30.16
CA VAL A 309 -10.99 4.27 -29.51
C VAL A 309 -12.48 4.26 -29.93
N PRO A 310 -13.42 4.62 -29.04
CA PRO A 310 -14.85 4.58 -29.35
C PRO A 310 -15.25 5.52 -30.49
N ASN A 311 -14.62 6.70 -30.58
CA ASN A 311 -14.99 7.73 -31.54
C ASN A 311 -13.79 8.14 -32.40
N PRO A 312 -13.35 7.31 -33.37
CA PRO A 312 -12.24 7.67 -34.26
C PRO A 312 -12.61 8.84 -35.20
N SER A 313 -11.63 9.61 -35.64
CA SER A 313 -11.82 10.72 -36.59
C SER A 313 -10.72 10.77 -37.64
N ASP A 314 -11.11 10.55 -38.90
CA ASP A 314 -10.18 10.65 -40.04
C ASP A 314 -9.69 12.08 -40.29
N VAL A 315 -10.44 13.09 -39.83
CA VAL A 315 -10.03 14.51 -39.89
C VAL A 315 -8.90 14.77 -38.90
N VAL A 316 -9.01 14.24 -37.68
CA VAL A 316 -7.95 14.33 -36.68
C VAL A 316 -6.73 13.52 -37.12
N PHE A 317 -6.95 12.29 -37.61
CA PHE A 317 -5.88 11.42 -38.10
C PHE A 317 -5.03 12.09 -39.18
N ARG A 318 -5.65 12.70 -40.19
CA ARG A 318 -4.93 13.44 -41.24
C ARG A 318 -4.09 14.62 -40.72
N LYS A 319 -4.46 15.20 -39.58
CA LYS A 319 -3.77 16.37 -39.00
C LYS A 319 -2.70 15.97 -37.97
N THR A 320 -2.94 14.93 -37.19
CA THR A 320 -2.14 14.61 -36.01
C THR A 320 -1.54 13.21 -36.02
N GLY A 321 -1.89 12.36 -36.99
CA GLY A 321 -1.50 10.95 -37.03
C GLY A 321 -2.26 10.05 -36.04
N VAL A 322 -3.27 10.58 -35.36
CA VAL A 322 -4.01 9.89 -34.28
C VAL A 322 -5.51 9.94 -34.53
N ARG A 323 -6.23 8.83 -34.35
CA ARG A 323 -7.69 8.80 -34.57
C ARG A 323 -8.50 9.52 -33.49
N SER A 324 -8.03 9.59 -32.24
CA SER A 324 -8.67 10.33 -31.16
C SER A 324 -7.67 10.73 -30.07
N VAL A 325 -7.30 12.01 -30.01
CA VAL A 325 -6.34 12.49 -29.00
C VAL A 325 -6.88 12.37 -27.58
N SER A 326 -8.12 12.78 -27.33
CA SER A 326 -8.70 12.79 -25.99
C SER A 326 -8.93 11.38 -25.44
N GLU A 327 -9.50 10.46 -26.23
CA GLU A 327 -9.77 9.10 -25.76
C GLU A 327 -8.47 8.31 -25.54
N ALA A 328 -7.53 8.38 -26.49
CA ALA A 328 -6.23 7.72 -26.36
C ALA A 328 -5.42 8.27 -25.18
N SER A 329 -5.40 9.59 -24.99
CA SER A 329 -4.70 10.19 -23.84
C SER A 329 -5.31 9.72 -22.51
N ALA A 330 -6.65 9.71 -22.39
CA ALA A 330 -7.33 9.21 -21.18
C ALA A 330 -7.03 7.72 -20.91
N ALA A 331 -6.98 6.90 -21.96
CA ALA A 331 -6.66 5.47 -21.87
C ALA A 331 -5.21 5.23 -21.45
N LEU A 332 -4.24 5.92 -22.05
CA LEU A 332 -2.81 5.82 -21.68
C LEU A 332 -2.55 6.30 -20.25
N LEU A 333 -3.22 7.37 -19.82
CA LEU A 333 -3.11 7.89 -18.45
C LEU A 333 -3.68 6.92 -17.41
N SER A 334 -4.87 6.37 -17.69
CA SER A 334 -5.56 5.46 -16.78
C SER A 334 -4.99 4.04 -16.81
N GLY A 335 -4.34 3.66 -17.91
CA GLY A 335 -3.93 2.30 -18.21
C GLY A 335 -5.10 1.38 -18.55
N VAL A 336 -6.28 1.89 -18.91
CA VAL A 336 -7.46 1.08 -19.30
C VAL A 336 -8.17 1.66 -20.52
N ASN A 337 -8.68 0.76 -21.37
CA ASN A 337 -9.46 1.13 -22.57
C ASN A 337 -10.96 1.18 -22.24
N ARG A 338 -11.32 1.95 -21.22
CA ARG A 338 -12.71 2.18 -20.80
C ARG A 338 -12.89 3.64 -20.42
N TRP A 339 -13.98 4.24 -20.87
CA TRP A 339 -14.28 5.65 -20.68
C TRP A 339 -15.55 5.80 -19.85
N LEU A 340 -15.48 6.62 -18.80
CA LEU A 340 -16.65 7.12 -18.07
C LEU A 340 -17.38 8.19 -18.87
N VAL A 341 -16.60 8.97 -19.63
CA VAL A 341 -17.09 9.95 -20.60
C VAL A 341 -16.30 9.71 -21.89
N GLU A 342 -16.98 9.18 -22.90
CA GLU A 342 -16.43 9.10 -24.26
C GLU A 342 -16.21 10.51 -24.85
N LYS A 343 -15.54 10.61 -26.00
CA LYS A 343 -15.21 11.90 -26.62
C LYS A 343 -16.43 12.82 -26.75
N ARG A 344 -16.48 13.87 -25.94
CA ARG A 344 -17.42 14.98 -26.09
C ARG A 344 -16.73 16.13 -26.82
N LYS A 345 -17.38 16.66 -27.85
CA LYS A 345 -16.96 17.86 -28.57
C LYS A 345 -17.77 19.05 -28.09
N VAL A 346 -17.09 20.09 -27.63
CA VAL A 346 -17.72 21.27 -27.02
C VAL A 346 -17.29 22.51 -27.80
N ALA A 347 -18.25 23.38 -28.09
CA ALA A 347 -18.01 24.66 -28.76
C ALA A 347 -17.76 25.77 -27.75
N LEU A 348 -16.84 26.67 -28.08
CA LEU A 348 -16.49 27.87 -27.31
C LEU A 348 -16.52 29.09 -28.22
N ALA A 349 -16.92 30.24 -27.69
CA ALA A 349 -16.73 31.51 -28.37
C ALA A 349 -15.22 31.81 -28.45
N GLY A 350 -14.67 31.88 -29.67
CA GLY A 350 -13.25 32.12 -29.91
C GLY A 350 -12.78 33.54 -29.57
N VAL A 351 -11.46 33.71 -29.60
CA VAL A 351 -10.77 34.99 -29.46
C VAL A 351 -9.84 35.18 -30.68
N PRO A 352 -9.92 36.30 -31.43
CA PRO A 352 -10.88 37.40 -31.27
C PRO A 352 -12.34 36.98 -31.56
N GLU A 353 -13.28 37.74 -31.00
CA GLU A 353 -14.72 37.46 -31.04
C GLU A 353 -15.22 37.27 -32.49
N GLY A 354 -15.74 36.09 -32.83
CA GLY A 354 -16.37 35.83 -34.13
C GLY A 354 -16.23 34.41 -34.68
N GLU A 355 -15.22 33.63 -34.27
CA GLU A 355 -15.02 32.25 -34.75
C GLU A 355 -15.26 31.20 -33.66
N PRO A 356 -16.16 30.22 -33.86
CA PRO A 356 -16.39 29.16 -32.89
C PRO A 356 -15.19 28.21 -32.85
N ARG A 357 -14.58 28.06 -31.68
CA ARG A 357 -13.52 27.08 -31.42
C ARG A 357 -14.11 25.83 -30.80
N HIS A 358 -13.42 24.70 -30.99
CA HIS A 358 -13.84 23.44 -30.39
C HIS A 358 -12.73 22.80 -29.58
N TYR A 359 -13.13 22.23 -28.45
CA TYR A 359 -12.31 21.28 -27.72
C TYR A 359 -13.03 19.94 -27.60
N THR A 360 -12.24 18.91 -27.34
CA THR A 360 -12.72 17.56 -27.04
C THR A 360 -12.13 17.09 -25.74
N PHE A 361 -12.91 16.38 -24.95
CA PHE A 361 -12.39 15.70 -23.77
C PHE A 361 -12.96 14.29 -23.65
N ALA A 362 -12.25 13.43 -22.94
CA ALA A 362 -12.68 12.11 -22.54
C ALA A 362 -12.14 11.83 -21.14
N VAL A 363 -12.87 11.00 -20.38
CA VAL A 363 -12.55 10.71 -18.98
C VAL A 363 -12.53 9.20 -18.78
N SER A 364 -11.45 8.70 -18.19
CA SER A 364 -11.29 7.30 -17.78
C SER A 364 -11.01 7.22 -16.29
N LEU A 365 -11.42 6.12 -15.67
CA LEU A 365 -11.07 5.81 -14.29
C LEU A 365 -9.71 5.10 -14.26
N LEU A 366 -8.85 5.45 -13.32
CA LEU A 366 -7.54 4.80 -13.13
C LEU A 366 -7.70 3.28 -13.00
N ARG A 367 -6.76 2.50 -13.58
CA ARG A 367 -6.69 1.04 -13.39
C ARG A 367 -6.75 0.69 -11.91
N GLY A 368 -7.59 -0.29 -11.56
CA GLY A 368 -7.79 -0.72 -10.16
C GLY A 368 -8.63 0.21 -9.29
N ALA A 369 -9.05 1.39 -9.78
CA ALA A 369 -9.92 2.28 -9.01
C ALA A 369 -11.42 1.96 -9.15
N GLU A 370 -11.80 1.21 -10.19
CA GLU A 370 -13.14 0.65 -10.29
C GLU A 370 -13.29 -0.51 -9.30
N ARG A 371 -14.37 -0.53 -8.52
CA ARG A 371 -14.69 -1.70 -7.70
C ARG A 371 -15.19 -2.85 -8.55
N ARG A 372 -14.25 -3.76 -8.86
CA ARG A 372 -14.50 -5.03 -9.53
C ARG A 372 -14.18 -6.20 -8.62
N GLY A 373 -14.71 -7.37 -8.98
CA GLY A 373 -14.29 -8.60 -8.34
C GLY A 373 -12.82 -8.86 -8.67
N ARG A 374 -12.08 -9.32 -7.66
CA ARG A 374 -10.64 -9.53 -7.75
C ARG A 374 -10.24 -10.86 -7.14
N ILE A 375 -9.07 -11.33 -7.51
CA ILE A 375 -8.53 -12.60 -7.08
C ILE A 375 -7.17 -12.39 -6.42
N ALA A 376 -6.95 -12.97 -5.24
CA ALA A 376 -5.62 -13.03 -4.66
C ALA A 376 -5.15 -14.49 -4.60
N ILE A 377 -4.01 -14.78 -5.22
CA ILE A 377 -3.30 -16.04 -5.05
C ILE A 377 -2.40 -15.88 -3.84
N VAL A 378 -2.74 -16.51 -2.72
CA VAL A 378 -2.10 -16.28 -1.43
C VAL A 378 -1.27 -17.49 -1.03
N GLY A 379 0.01 -17.24 -0.70
CA GLY A 379 0.85 -18.20 -0.01
C GLY A 379 0.41 -18.39 1.44
N ALA A 380 -0.06 -19.59 1.75
CA ALA A 380 -0.52 -20.02 3.06
C ALA A 380 0.60 -20.13 4.09
N GLY A 381 1.86 -20.23 3.64
CA GLY A 381 2.94 -20.66 4.50
C GLY A 381 3.02 -22.20 4.61
N PRO A 382 3.92 -22.71 5.47
CA PRO A 382 4.21 -24.14 5.58
C PRO A 382 3.15 -24.97 6.33
N GLY A 383 2.28 -24.33 7.12
CA GLY A 383 1.20 -25.01 7.85
C GLY A 383 0.68 -24.26 9.06
N ASP A 384 1.56 -23.61 9.82
CA ASP A 384 1.16 -22.78 10.96
C ASP A 384 0.42 -21.50 10.49
N PRO A 385 -0.81 -21.23 10.97
CA PRO A 385 -1.52 -19.99 10.69
C PRO A 385 -0.76 -18.71 11.05
N GLU A 386 0.19 -18.73 12.00
CA GLU A 386 1.03 -17.57 12.34
C GLU A 386 2.10 -17.27 11.28
N LEU A 387 2.39 -18.23 10.41
CA LEU A 387 3.37 -18.08 9.32
C LEU A 387 2.73 -17.63 8.01
N VAL A 388 1.42 -17.38 7.98
CA VAL A 388 0.80 -16.63 6.89
C VAL A 388 1.24 -15.17 6.99
N THR A 389 1.52 -14.53 5.85
CA THR A 389 1.90 -13.11 5.88
C THR A 389 0.74 -12.25 6.38
N LEU A 390 1.04 -11.09 6.99
CA LEU A 390 -0.01 -10.15 7.43
C LEU A 390 -0.97 -9.75 6.29
N LYS A 391 -0.45 -9.62 5.06
CA LYS A 391 -1.26 -9.38 3.87
C LYS A 391 -2.15 -10.58 3.54
N GLY A 392 -1.63 -11.81 3.61
CA GLY A 392 -2.40 -13.03 3.39
C GLY A 392 -3.51 -13.23 4.44
N ARG A 393 -3.19 -13.04 5.73
CA ARG A 393 -4.14 -13.07 6.85
C ARG A 393 -5.32 -12.12 6.63
N ARG A 394 -5.00 -10.87 6.29
CA ARG A 394 -5.96 -9.80 5.98
C ARG A 394 -6.87 -10.16 4.81
N TYR A 395 -6.33 -10.80 3.77
CA TYR A 395 -7.12 -11.21 2.61
C TYR A 395 -8.08 -12.35 2.92
N LEU A 396 -7.64 -13.32 3.73
CA LEU A 396 -8.52 -14.39 4.20
C LEU A 396 -9.71 -13.85 5.02
N GLU A 397 -9.51 -12.81 5.83
CA GLU A 397 -10.59 -12.16 6.60
C GLU A 397 -11.59 -11.40 5.69
N GLN A 398 -11.11 -10.87 4.58
CA GLN A 398 -11.93 -10.05 3.68
C GLN A 398 -12.66 -10.85 2.59
N ALA A 399 -12.14 -12.02 2.24
CA ALA A 399 -12.61 -12.81 1.12
C ALA A 399 -14.09 -13.18 1.23
N ASP A 400 -14.82 -13.09 0.12
CA ASP A 400 -16.15 -13.65 -0.03
C ASP A 400 -16.09 -15.14 -0.42
N LEU A 401 -15.01 -15.56 -1.07
CA LEU A 401 -14.70 -16.95 -1.40
C LEU A 401 -13.24 -17.25 -1.02
N ILE A 402 -13.03 -18.27 -0.19
CA ILE A 402 -11.70 -18.85 0.05
C ILE A 402 -11.68 -20.24 -0.58
N LEU A 403 -10.95 -20.37 -1.68
CA LEU A 403 -10.71 -21.63 -2.37
C LEU A 403 -9.30 -22.10 -2.00
N TYR A 404 -9.17 -23.12 -1.15
CA TYR A 404 -7.88 -23.58 -0.63
C TYR A 404 -7.48 -24.96 -1.17
N ALA A 405 -6.18 -25.18 -1.37
CA ALA A 405 -5.63 -26.47 -1.79
C ALA A 405 -5.64 -27.48 -0.63
N GLY A 406 -6.81 -28.05 -0.30
CA GLY A 406 -7.01 -28.85 0.91
C GLY A 406 -6.22 -30.15 1.02
N SER A 407 -5.50 -30.56 -0.03
CA SER A 407 -4.51 -31.65 0.05
C SER A 407 -3.20 -31.24 0.74
N LEU A 408 -2.91 -29.93 0.82
CA LEU A 408 -1.61 -29.38 1.24
C LEU A 408 -1.71 -28.18 2.20
N VAL A 409 -2.91 -27.62 2.37
CA VAL A 409 -3.19 -26.48 3.24
C VAL A 409 -4.13 -26.94 4.36
N PRO A 410 -3.74 -26.83 5.64
CA PRO A 410 -4.63 -27.13 6.75
C PRO A 410 -5.88 -26.23 6.73
N GLU A 411 -7.05 -26.82 7.00
CA GLU A 411 -8.32 -26.09 7.09
C GLU A 411 -8.27 -24.99 8.17
N LYS A 412 -7.49 -25.17 9.24
CA LYS A 412 -7.36 -24.16 10.31
C LYS A 412 -6.91 -22.78 9.84
N LEU A 413 -6.22 -22.67 8.69
CA LEU A 413 -5.85 -21.35 8.13
C LEU A 413 -7.06 -20.57 7.59
N THR A 414 -8.18 -21.22 7.31
CA THR A 414 -9.38 -20.55 6.79
C THR A 414 -10.37 -20.14 7.88
N HIS A 415 -10.14 -20.51 9.15
CA HIS A 415 -11.05 -20.25 10.27
C HIS A 415 -11.27 -18.76 10.56
N CYS A 416 -10.43 -17.91 10.01
CA CYS A 416 -10.55 -16.47 10.10
C CYS A 416 -11.46 -15.82 9.07
N ALA A 417 -12.10 -16.61 8.20
CA ALA A 417 -13.02 -16.10 7.21
C ALA A 417 -14.14 -15.29 7.88
N LYS A 418 -14.54 -14.18 7.26
CA LYS A 418 -15.69 -13.40 7.73
C LYS A 418 -17.00 -14.23 7.69
N PRO A 419 -17.98 -13.91 8.55
CA PRO A 419 -19.31 -14.47 8.44
C PRO A 419 -19.89 -14.29 7.02
N GLY A 420 -20.45 -15.37 6.47
CA GLY A 420 -21.01 -15.39 5.11
C GLY A 420 -20.01 -15.63 3.97
N ALA A 421 -18.71 -15.74 4.25
CA ALA A 421 -17.73 -16.19 3.27
C ALA A 421 -17.93 -17.67 2.91
N LEU A 422 -17.82 -18.01 1.62
CA LEU A 422 -17.81 -19.40 1.16
C LEU A 422 -16.38 -19.94 1.26
N VAL A 423 -16.15 -20.95 2.09
CA VAL A 423 -14.87 -21.65 2.16
C VAL A 423 -15.01 -23.00 1.45
N ARG A 424 -14.10 -23.32 0.53
CA ARG A 424 -14.13 -24.56 -0.24
C ARG A 424 -12.74 -25.13 -0.46
N SER A 425 -12.59 -26.43 -0.21
CA SER A 425 -11.41 -27.19 -0.64
C SER A 425 -11.45 -27.40 -2.15
N SER A 426 -10.32 -27.21 -2.82
CA SER A 426 -10.15 -27.52 -4.24
C SER A 426 -9.71 -28.96 -4.50
N ALA A 427 -9.48 -29.78 -3.47
CA ALA A 427 -8.89 -31.11 -3.62
C ALA A 427 -9.74 -32.07 -4.46
N SER A 428 -11.05 -31.86 -4.52
CA SER A 428 -12.00 -32.67 -5.27
C SER A 428 -12.51 -32.02 -6.57
N LEU A 429 -11.97 -30.86 -6.96
CA LEU A 429 -12.49 -30.08 -8.09
C LEU A 429 -11.55 -30.15 -9.30
N SER A 430 -12.10 -30.26 -10.50
CA SER A 430 -11.34 -30.03 -11.73
C SER A 430 -10.91 -28.56 -11.85
N LEU A 431 -9.97 -28.27 -12.75
CA LEU A 431 -9.52 -26.90 -12.97
C LEU A 431 -10.65 -26.01 -13.52
N GLU A 432 -11.47 -26.54 -14.42
CA GLU A 432 -12.65 -25.87 -14.99
C GLU A 432 -13.71 -25.56 -13.93
N GLU A 433 -13.96 -26.49 -12.99
CA GLU A 433 -14.88 -26.26 -11.87
C GLU A 433 -14.36 -25.17 -10.93
N GLN A 434 -13.04 -25.13 -10.68
CA GLN A 434 -12.39 -24.08 -9.90
C GLN A 434 -12.53 -22.73 -10.61
N PHE A 435 -12.30 -22.66 -11.92
CA PHE A 435 -12.45 -21.46 -12.75
C PHE A 435 -13.88 -20.93 -12.75
N ALA A 436 -14.87 -21.80 -13.00
CA ALA A 436 -16.28 -21.43 -13.00
C ALA A 436 -16.70 -20.86 -11.64
N LEU A 437 -16.25 -21.48 -10.54
CA LEU A 437 -16.52 -21.00 -9.19
C LEU A 437 -15.92 -19.61 -8.95
N MET A 438 -14.63 -19.41 -9.21
CA MET A 438 -13.97 -18.12 -9.00
C MET A 438 -14.60 -17.03 -9.87
N ALA A 439 -14.85 -17.32 -11.16
CA ALA A 439 -15.49 -16.40 -12.09
C ALA A 439 -16.88 -15.95 -11.63
N SER A 440 -17.68 -16.87 -11.06
CA SER A 440 -19.03 -16.54 -10.56
C SER A 440 -19.00 -15.48 -9.45
N PHE A 441 -17.98 -15.50 -8.59
CA PHE A 441 -17.79 -14.50 -7.54
C PHE A 441 -17.23 -13.20 -8.12
N CYS A 442 -16.20 -13.28 -8.97
CA CYS A 442 -15.58 -12.09 -9.55
C CYS A 442 -16.56 -11.26 -10.38
N ARG A 443 -17.42 -11.90 -11.19
CA ARG A 443 -18.47 -11.23 -11.99
C ARG A 443 -19.51 -10.51 -11.14
N ARG A 444 -19.66 -10.89 -9.87
CA ARG A 444 -20.53 -10.24 -8.87
C ARG A 444 -19.82 -9.16 -8.06
N GLY A 445 -18.61 -8.76 -8.47
CA GLY A 445 -17.82 -7.76 -7.74
C GLY A 445 -17.16 -8.28 -6.46
N LYS A 446 -17.14 -9.61 -6.24
CA LYS A 446 -16.68 -10.21 -4.97
C LYS A 446 -15.17 -10.47 -4.94
N PHE A 447 -14.62 -10.53 -3.73
CA PHE A 447 -13.21 -10.82 -3.51
C PHE A 447 -12.98 -12.32 -3.30
N VAL A 448 -12.10 -12.89 -4.12
CA VAL A 448 -11.73 -14.31 -4.09
C VAL A 448 -10.29 -14.46 -3.59
N VAL A 449 -10.08 -15.36 -2.63
CA VAL A 449 -8.75 -15.82 -2.24
C VAL A 449 -8.56 -17.26 -2.70
N ARG A 450 -7.52 -17.47 -3.49
CA ARG A 450 -7.00 -18.78 -3.85
C ARG A 450 -5.79 -19.08 -2.96
N LEU A 451 -5.96 -19.96 -1.98
CA LEU A 451 -4.97 -20.24 -0.95
C LEU A 451 -4.09 -21.46 -1.33
N HIS A 452 -2.80 -21.23 -1.57
CA HIS A 452 -1.80 -22.23 -1.95
C HIS A 452 -0.82 -22.49 -0.82
N THR A 453 -0.33 -23.73 -0.69
CA THR A 453 0.70 -24.08 0.31
C THR A 453 2.02 -23.35 0.04
N GLY A 454 2.76 -23.02 1.11
CA GLY A 454 4.07 -22.39 1.02
C GLY A 454 4.02 -21.03 0.32
N ASP A 455 4.90 -20.88 -0.67
CA ASP A 455 4.90 -19.74 -1.59
C ASP A 455 4.35 -20.15 -2.97
N PRO A 456 3.42 -19.40 -3.59
CA PRO A 456 2.82 -19.78 -4.87
C PRO A 456 3.80 -19.89 -6.04
N SER A 457 4.97 -19.25 -5.97
CA SER A 457 5.99 -19.30 -7.03
C SER A 457 6.74 -20.64 -7.09
N ILE A 458 6.65 -21.46 -6.03
CA ILE A 458 7.38 -22.74 -5.93
C ILE A 458 6.39 -23.90 -6.09
N TYR A 459 6.36 -24.50 -7.28
CA TYR A 459 5.50 -25.65 -7.64
C TYR A 459 3.99 -25.44 -7.37
N GLY A 460 3.52 -24.19 -7.32
CA GLY A 460 2.16 -23.85 -6.95
C GLY A 460 1.09 -24.12 -8.02
N ALA A 461 1.49 -24.44 -9.27
CA ALA A 461 0.58 -24.63 -10.42
C ALA A 461 -0.39 -23.44 -10.61
N ILE A 462 0.16 -22.22 -10.56
CA ILE A 462 -0.63 -20.98 -10.68
C ILE A 462 -0.68 -20.41 -12.09
N GLN A 463 0.17 -20.90 -13.01
CA GLN A 463 0.27 -20.37 -14.37
C GLN A 463 -1.05 -20.52 -15.16
N GLU A 464 -1.68 -21.69 -15.11
CA GLU A 464 -2.95 -21.95 -15.81
C GLU A 464 -4.07 -21.06 -15.27
N GLN A 465 -4.07 -20.80 -13.97
CA GLN A 465 -5.06 -19.93 -13.32
C GLN A 465 -4.88 -18.47 -13.75
N MET A 466 -3.63 -17.99 -13.81
CA MET A 466 -3.32 -16.65 -14.31
C MET A 466 -3.72 -16.47 -15.77
N ALA A 467 -3.43 -17.46 -16.63
CA ALA A 467 -3.84 -17.43 -18.03
C ALA A 467 -5.37 -17.35 -18.20
N PHE A 468 -6.12 -18.06 -17.36
CA PHE A 468 -7.58 -17.96 -17.31
C PHE A 468 -8.05 -16.57 -16.86
N PHE A 469 -7.44 -16.00 -15.82
CA PHE A 469 -7.77 -14.66 -15.35
C PHE A 469 -7.49 -13.58 -16.39
N ASP A 470 -6.37 -13.69 -17.11
CA ASP A 470 -6.01 -12.79 -18.21
C ASP A 470 -7.06 -12.86 -19.34
N ALA A 471 -7.49 -14.07 -19.72
CA ALA A 471 -8.49 -14.27 -20.76
C ALA A 471 -9.88 -13.71 -20.39
N GLU A 472 -10.25 -13.79 -19.11
CA GLU A 472 -11.52 -13.25 -18.59
C GLU A 472 -11.44 -11.76 -18.22
N GLY A 473 -10.25 -11.16 -18.25
CA GLY A 473 -10.03 -9.78 -17.80
C GLY A 473 -10.25 -9.59 -16.29
N PHE A 474 -10.04 -10.64 -15.48
CA PHE A 474 -10.10 -10.54 -14.02
C PHE A 474 -8.81 -9.96 -13.46
N GLU A 475 -8.94 -9.00 -12.56
CA GLU A 475 -7.78 -8.47 -11.82
C GLU A 475 -7.33 -9.47 -10.76
N TYR A 476 -6.03 -9.77 -10.74
CA TYR A 476 -5.44 -10.63 -9.73
C TYR A 476 -4.09 -10.12 -9.23
N GLU A 477 -3.71 -10.60 -8.04
CA GLU A 477 -2.40 -10.38 -7.46
C GLU A 477 -1.87 -11.64 -6.77
N ILE A 478 -0.56 -11.74 -6.66
CA ILE A 478 0.11 -12.80 -5.90
C ILE A 478 0.58 -12.22 -4.57
N VAL A 479 0.18 -12.86 -3.47
CA VAL A 479 0.71 -12.58 -2.14
C VAL A 479 1.73 -13.66 -1.79
N PRO A 480 3.02 -13.30 -1.62
CA PRO A 480 4.05 -14.27 -1.30
C PRO A 480 3.81 -14.91 0.07
N GLY A 481 4.38 -16.09 0.26
CA GLY A 481 4.29 -16.87 1.49
C GLY A 481 5.64 -17.40 1.96
N VAL A 482 5.67 -17.93 3.18
CA VAL A 482 6.84 -18.63 3.71
C VAL A 482 6.88 -20.03 3.11
N SER A 483 7.92 -20.36 2.34
CA SER A 483 8.05 -21.69 1.75
C SER A 483 8.60 -22.71 2.76
N SER A 484 8.34 -23.99 2.52
CA SER A 484 8.75 -25.07 3.42
C SER A 484 10.26 -25.16 3.64
N PHE A 485 11.11 -24.73 2.70
CA PHE A 485 12.56 -24.72 2.92
C PHE A 485 12.99 -23.69 3.98
N GLN A 486 12.30 -22.55 4.07
CA GLN A 486 12.56 -21.54 5.10
C GLN A 486 12.09 -22.06 6.46
N ALA A 487 10.94 -22.73 6.48
CA ALA A 487 10.47 -23.45 7.65
C ALA A 487 11.48 -24.53 8.09
N ALA A 488 12.06 -25.25 7.13
CA ALA A 488 13.07 -26.27 7.40
C ALA A 488 14.33 -25.65 8.00
N ALA A 489 14.83 -24.56 7.43
CA ALA A 489 15.96 -23.81 7.97
C ALA A 489 15.71 -23.39 9.43
N ALA A 490 14.52 -22.88 9.75
CA ALA A 490 14.14 -22.48 11.11
C ALA A 490 14.06 -23.67 12.07
N VAL A 491 13.36 -24.74 11.70
CA VAL A 491 13.18 -25.95 12.52
C VAL A 491 14.49 -26.71 12.71
N LEU A 492 15.35 -26.74 11.70
CA LEU A 492 16.70 -27.29 11.77
C LEU A 492 17.68 -26.34 12.47
N GLN A 493 17.25 -25.13 12.84
CA GLN A 493 18.08 -24.06 13.39
C GLN A 493 19.36 -23.88 12.58
N SER A 494 19.23 -23.83 11.26
CA SER A 494 20.35 -23.86 10.31
C SER A 494 20.21 -22.74 9.30
N GLN A 495 21.29 -22.01 9.07
CA GLN A 495 21.39 -21.06 7.97
C GLN A 495 21.84 -21.81 6.73
N PHE A 496 21.02 -21.85 5.66
CA PHE A 496 21.34 -22.63 4.45
C PHE A 496 22.43 -22.01 3.56
N THR A 497 22.87 -20.79 3.86
CA THR A 497 24.05 -20.14 3.26
C THR A 497 25.03 -19.75 4.35
N VAL A 498 26.13 -20.50 4.48
CA VAL A 498 27.16 -20.30 5.50
C VAL A 498 28.44 -19.78 4.82
N PRO A 499 28.98 -18.62 5.24
CA PRO A 499 30.25 -18.11 4.71
C PRO A 499 31.35 -19.18 4.73
N GLU A 500 32.17 -19.22 3.68
CA GLU A 500 33.30 -20.14 3.52
C GLU A 500 32.93 -21.64 3.43
N LYS A 501 31.63 -21.98 3.51
CA LYS A 501 31.13 -23.36 3.31
C LYS A 501 30.20 -23.48 2.11
N VAL A 502 29.10 -22.72 2.11
CA VAL A 502 28.08 -22.79 1.06
C VAL A 502 27.36 -21.47 0.92
N GLN A 503 27.27 -20.93 -0.30
CA GLN A 503 26.58 -19.65 -0.58
C GLN A 503 25.37 -19.81 -1.50
N THR A 504 25.01 -21.05 -1.82
CA THR A 504 23.98 -21.39 -2.80
C THR A 504 22.95 -22.31 -2.16
N ILE A 505 21.67 -22.06 -2.48
CA ILE A 505 20.56 -22.95 -2.18
C ILE A 505 19.96 -23.40 -3.50
N ILE A 506 19.78 -24.71 -3.68
CA ILE A 506 19.11 -25.30 -4.84
C ILE A 506 17.73 -25.79 -4.38
N LEU A 507 16.67 -25.21 -4.92
CA LEU A 507 15.30 -25.69 -4.75
C LEU A 507 14.95 -26.53 -5.97
N THR A 508 14.69 -27.81 -5.79
CA THR A 508 14.45 -28.74 -6.92
C THR A 508 13.44 -29.83 -6.54
N ARG A 509 13.14 -30.72 -7.49
CA ARG A 509 12.38 -31.96 -7.29
C ARG A 509 13.06 -33.09 -8.05
N GLY A 510 12.87 -34.32 -7.59
CA GLY A 510 13.25 -35.53 -8.31
C GLY A 510 12.36 -35.77 -9.54
N SER A 511 12.85 -36.63 -10.42
CA SER A 511 12.19 -36.98 -11.69
C SER A 511 10.88 -37.73 -11.49
N GLY A 512 10.76 -38.58 -10.45
CA GLY A 512 9.57 -39.37 -10.16
C GLY A 512 8.86 -39.92 -11.40
N ARG A 513 7.53 -39.74 -11.48
CA ARG A 513 6.74 -40.09 -12.68
C ARG A 513 6.81 -39.06 -13.80
N THR A 514 7.11 -37.81 -13.49
CA THR A 514 7.11 -36.70 -14.46
C THR A 514 8.52 -36.17 -14.63
N PRO A 515 9.18 -36.44 -15.77
CA PRO A 515 10.59 -36.13 -15.95
C PRO A 515 10.87 -34.63 -15.72
N VAL A 516 12.08 -34.34 -15.25
CA VAL A 516 12.64 -32.98 -15.25
C VAL A 516 13.46 -32.75 -16.53
N PRO A 517 13.67 -31.50 -16.95
CA PRO A 517 14.62 -31.19 -18.01
C PRO A 517 16.00 -31.83 -17.73
N VAL A 518 16.71 -32.26 -18.76
CA VAL A 518 17.99 -33.01 -18.60
C VAL A 518 19.00 -32.24 -17.74
N ARG A 519 19.07 -30.91 -17.87
CA ARG A 519 19.97 -30.05 -17.10
C ARG A 519 19.58 -29.85 -15.64
N GLU A 520 18.38 -30.29 -15.26
CA GLU A 520 17.80 -30.14 -13.92
C GLU A 520 17.73 -31.48 -13.17
N ARG A 521 18.32 -32.55 -13.72
CA ARG A 521 18.50 -33.83 -13.01
C ARG A 521 19.29 -33.61 -11.71
N LEU A 522 19.02 -34.43 -10.70
CA LEU A 522 19.61 -34.23 -9.37
C LEU A 522 21.13 -34.41 -9.42
N SER A 523 21.64 -35.38 -10.18
CA SER A 523 23.08 -35.56 -10.37
C SER A 523 23.75 -34.33 -10.99
N GLU A 524 23.15 -33.72 -12.02
CA GLU A 524 23.68 -32.50 -12.65
C GLU A 524 23.75 -31.33 -11.66
N LEU A 525 22.71 -31.14 -10.84
CA LEU A 525 22.65 -30.10 -9.81
C LEU A 525 23.60 -30.39 -8.64
N ALA A 526 23.78 -31.66 -8.28
CA ALA A 526 24.60 -32.11 -7.15
C ALA A 526 26.08 -31.78 -7.29
N ARG A 527 26.57 -31.55 -8.53
CA ARG A 527 27.94 -31.10 -8.80
C ARG A 527 28.33 -29.84 -8.04
N ALA A 528 27.38 -28.95 -7.79
CA ALA A 528 27.62 -27.71 -7.06
C ALA A 528 27.87 -27.93 -5.56
N ARG A 529 27.48 -29.09 -5.01
CA ARG A 529 27.51 -29.42 -3.59
C ARG A 529 26.88 -28.35 -2.68
N ALA A 530 25.91 -27.62 -3.22
CA ALA A 530 25.17 -26.57 -2.53
C ALA A 530 24.22 -27.16 -1.48
N THR A 531 23.59 -26.33 -0.64
CA THR A 531 22.48 -26.80 0.17
C THR A 531 21.31 -27.08 -0.76
N MET A 532 20.81 -28.31 -0.79
CA MET A 532 19.74 -28.73 -1.69
C MET A 532 18.46 -29.04 -0.91
N CYS A 533 17.35 -28.47 -1.36
CA CYS A 533 16.02 -28.73 -0.84
C CYS A 533 15.20 -29.42 -1.94
N VAL A 534 14.91 -30.71 -1.74
CA VAL A 534 14.24 -31.56 -2.73
C VAL A 534 12.78 -31.75 -2.32
N TYR A 535 11.89 -31.20 -3.14
CA TYR A 535 10.44 -31.26 -3.00
C TYR A 535 9.87 -32.49 -3.71
N LEU A 536 8.67 -32.93 -3.33
CA LEU A 536 7.86 -33.92 -4.07
C LEU A 536 8.59 -35.26 -4.38
N SER A 537 9.55 -35.67 -3.56
CA SER A 537 10.49 -36.76 -3.92
C SER A 537 10.64 -37.88 -2.89
N ALA A 538 9.90 -37.85 -1.78
CA ALA A 538 10.05 -38.87 -0.74
C ALA A 538 9.76 -40.30 -1.24
N GLU A 539 8.79 -40.48 -2.14
CA GLU A 539 8.49 -41.79 -2.76
C GLU A 539 9.63 -42.35 -3.62
N TRP A 540 10.57 -41.51 -4.07
CA TRP A 540 11.72 -41.86 -4.92
C TRP A 540 13.04 -41.62 -4.19
N SER A 541 13.06 -41.90 -2.88
CA SER A 541 14.21 -41.60 -2.03
C SER A 541 15.45 -42.44 -2.38
N ASP A 542 15.26 -43.66 -2.90
CA ASP A 542 16.36 -44.51 -3.41
C ASP A 542 17.07 -43.85 -4.60
N GLU A 543 16.31 -43.38 -5.59
CA GLU A 543 16.87 -42.70 -6.76
C GLU A 543 17.49 -41.36 -6.38
N VAL A 544 16.84 -40.59 -5.52
CA VAL A 544 17.39 -39.33 -4.99
C VAL A 544 18.73 -39.58 -4.30
N GLN A 545 18.81 -40.57 -3.41
CA GLN A 545 20.06 -40.92 -2.74
C GLN A 545 21.14 -41.31 -3.74
N SER A 546 20.81 -42.18 -4.70
CA SER A 546 21.76 -42.63 -5.73
C SER A 546 22.31 -41.47 -6.57
N GLU A 547 21.44 -40.59 -7.09
CA GLU A 547 21.86 -39.45 -7.93
C GLU A 547 22.72 -38.45 -7.15
N LEU A 548 22.42 -38.22 -5.88
CA LEU A 548 23.18 -37.29 -5.05
C LEU A 548 24.54 -37.85 -4.64
N LEU A 549 24.64 -39.17 -4.37
CA LEU A 549 25.91 -39.85 -4.03
C LEU A 549 26.93 -39.86 -5.17
N GLU A 550 26.53 -39.57 -6.41
CA GLU A 550 27.48 -39.37 -7.51
C GLU A 550 28.43 -38.18 -7.28
N HIS A 551 28.00 -37.19 -6.49
CA HIS A 551 28.75 -35.95 -6.31
C HIS A 551 28.88 -35.49 -4.84
N TYR A 552 27.89 -35.69 -3.98
CA TYR A 552 28.00 -35.40 -2.55
C TYR A 552 28.73 -36.52 -1.82
N PRO A 553 29.57 -36.21 -0.82
CA PRO A 553 30.13 -37.21 0.08
C PRO A 553 29.03 -38.02 0.81
N PRO A 554 29.20 -39.33 1.03
CA PRO A 554 28.23 -40.17 1.75
C PRO A 554 27.83 -39.61 3.12
N GLU A 555 28.77 -39.00 3.83
CA GLU A 555 28.59 -38.41 5.14
C GLU A 555 27.89 -37.05 5.16
N THR A 556 27.52 -36.52 3.99
CA THR A 556 26.83 -35.23 3.87
C THR A 556 25.58 -35.23 4.74
N PRO A 557 25.39 -34.24 5.63
CA PRO A 557 24.21 -34.16 6.47
C PRO A 557 22.93 -34.11 5.65
N VAL A 558 21.92 -34.86 6.08
CA VAL A 558 20.56 -34.82 5.53
C VAL A 558 19.51 -34.65 6.61
N ALA A 559 18.37 -34.09 6.22
CA ALA A 559 17.16 -34.07 7.02
C ALA A 559 15.92 -34.42 6.19
N VAL A 560 15.11 -35.34 6.71
CA VAL A 560 13.77 -35.67 6.21
C VAL A 560 12.78 -34.87 7.05
N CYS A 561 12.10 -33.91 6.45
CA CYS A 561 11.23 -32.97 7.16
C CYS A 561 9.77 -33.18 6.75
N TYR A 562 8.96 -33.74 7.65
CA TYR A 562 7.54 -34.00 7.42
C TYR A 562 6.68 -32.90 8.07
N ARG A 563 5.77 -32.31 7.27
CA ARG A 563 4.76 -31.33 7.72
C ARG A 563 5.31 -30.28 8.68
N LEU A 564 6.38 -29.62 8.26
CA LEU A 564 7.00 -28.58 9.07
C LEU A 564 5.97 -27.53 9.50
N THR A 565 5.99 -27.19 10.79
CA THR A 565 5.10 -26.24 11.48
C THR A 565 3.65 -26.69 11.67
N TRP A 566 3.32 -27.93 11.27
CA TRP A 566 2.07 -28.57 11.67
C TRP A 566 2.19 -29.14 13.08
N ASP A 567 1.04 -29.44 13.69
CA ASP A 567 0.98 -30.02 15.03
C ASP A 567 1.61 -31.42 15.08
N ASP A 568 1.63 -32.14 13.95
CA ASP A 568 2.21 -33.47 13.76
C ASP A 568 3.61 -33.47 13.10
N GLN A 569 4.31 -32.33 13.12
CA GLN A 569 5.65 -32.19 12.55
C GLN A 569 6.61 -33.26 13.06
N GLN A 570 7.40 -33.84 12.14
CA GLN A 570 8.48 -34.78 12.46
C GLN A 570 9.72 -34.49 11.61
N VAL A 571 10.90 -34.69 12.20
CA VAL A 571 12.19 -34.47 11.53
C VAL A 571 13.14 -35.62 11.86
N TRP A 572 13.66 -36.26 10.81
CA TRP A 572 14.73 -37.26 10.92
C TRP A 572 16.01 -36.65 10.36
N ARG A 573 17.14 -36.88 11.04
CA ARG A 573 18.46 -36.39 10.63
C ARG A 573 19.42 -37.57 10.52
N GLY A 574 20.30 -37.52 9.54
CA GLY A 574 21.35 -38.52 9.38
C GLY A 574 22.32 -38.13 8.26
N ARG A 575 22.90 -39.14 7.61
CA ARG A 575 23.83 -38.96 6.50
C ARG A 575 23.18 -39.29 5.15
N LEU A 576 23.78 -38.84 4.06
CA LEU A 576 23.24 -39.05 2.72
C LEU A 576 23.16 -40.54 2.33
N ASP A 577 24.11 -41.36 2.79
CA ASP A 577 24.08 -42.82 2.61
C ASP A 577 22.92 -43.52 3.36
N GLU A 578 22.28 -42.82 4.31
CA GLU A 578 21.15 -43.28 5.11
C GLU A 578 19.80 -42.69 4.67
N LEU A 579 19.79 -41.80 3.66
CA LEU A 579 18.60 -41.01 3.29
C LEU A 579 17.36 -41.87 3.00
N SER A 580 17.50 -42.89 2.16
CA SER A 580 16.40 -43.80 1.82
C SER A 580 15.89 -44.55 3.06
N ALA A 581 16.81 -45.06 3.90
CA ALA A 581 16.45 -45.76 5.13
C ALA A 581 15.66 -44.83 6.08
N LEU A 582 16.06 -43.57 6.23
CA LEU A 582 15.35 -42.58 7.04
C LEU A 582 13.94 -42.29 6.50
N VAL A 583 13.78 -42.23 5.17
CA VAL A 583 12.46 -42.03 4.56
C VAL A 583 11.58 -43.26 4.78
N GLN A 584 12.11 -44.47 4.64
CA GLN A 584 11.37 -45.71 4.93
C GLN A 584 10.98 -45.81 6.41
N GLU A 585 11.89 -45.50 7.34
CA GLU A 585 11.64 -45.48 8.78
C GLU A 585 10.53 -44.48 9.14
N SER A 586 10.52 -43.32 8.49
CA SER A 586 9.49 -42.30 8.73
C SER A 586 8.08 -42.78 8.37
N GLY A 587 7.97 -43.72 7.42
CA GLY A 587 6.70 -44.14 6.82
C GLY A 587 5.95 -43.01 6.10
N LYS A 588 6.62 -41.90 5.74
CA LYS A 588 6.01 -40.71 5.14
C LYS A 588 6.36 -40.59 3.65
N SER A 589 5.34 -40.54 2.81
CA SER A 589 5.50 -40.38 1.36
C SER A 589 5.06 -39.01 0.82
N ARG A 590 4.26 -38.25 1.58
CA ARG A 590 3.68 -36.96 1.17
C ARG A 590 3.99 -35.87 2.16
N THR A 591 3.98 -34.61 1.70
CA THR A 591 4.28 -33.43 2.53
C THR A 591 5.63 -33.54 3.24
N VAL A 592 6.61 -34.12 2.54
CA VAL A 592 7.99 -34.28 2.98
C VAL A 592 8.89 -33.37 2.15
N LEU A 593 9.77 -32.64 2.83
CA LEU A 593 10.90 -31.94 2.23
C LEU A 593 12.19 -32.67 2.63
N LEU A 594 13.03 -32.97 1.66
CA LEU A 594 14.38 -33.47 1.93
C LEU A 594 15.35 -32.30 1.87
N VAL A 595 16.22 -32.17 2.87
CA VAL A 595 17.29 -31.16 2.89
C VAL A 595 18.62 -31.89 2.94
N VAL A 596 19.54 -31.54 2.05
CA VAL A 596 20.86 -32.16 1.92
C VAL A 596 21.91 -31.06 1.90
N GLY A 597 22.96 -31.18 2.71
CA GLY A 597 24.13 -30.30 2.62
C GLY A 597 24.77 -29.95 3.95
N GLU A 598 26.03 -29.49 3.89
CA GLU A 598 26.86 -29.17 5.05
C GLU A 598 26.34 -28.01 5.91
N ALA A 599 25.39 -27.21 5.40
CA ALA A 599 24.75 -26.16 6.17
C ALA A 599 23.96 -26.69 7.38
N ILE A 600 23.46 -27.93 7.31
CA ILE A 600 22.70 -28.53 8.40
C ILE A 600 23.63 -28.71 9.60
N GLY A 601 23.35 -27.99 10.68
CA GLY A 601 24.17 -28.06 11.91
C GLY A 601 25.49 -27.27 11.87
N ALA A 602 25.77 -26.50 10.82
CA ALA A 602 26.94 -25.63 10.78
C ALA A 602 26.85 -24.49 11.81
N ARG A 603 27.93 -24.29 12.59
CA ARG A 603 28.03 -23.28 13.67
C ARG A 603 29.30 -22.42 13.63
N GLY A 604 30.17 -22.61 12.63
CA GLY A 604 31.46 -21.90 12.51
C GLY A 604 31.45 -20.81 11.43
N GLY A 605 32.37 -19.84 11.55
CA GLY A 605 32.57 -18.73 10.60
C GLY A 605 31.88 -17.43 11.04
N ARG A 606 32.67 -16.37 11.30
CA ARG A 606 32.13 -15.03 11.62
C ARG A 606 31.88 -14.26 10.32
N SER A 607 30.66 -13.77 10.14
CA SER A 607 30.33 -12.90 9.00
C SER A 607 31.11 -11.58 9.06
N LYS A 608 31.70 -11.16 7.93
CA LYS A 608 32.36 -9.86 7.80
C LYS A 608 31.41 -8.67 7.87
N LEU A 609 30.09 -8.89 7.73
CA LEU A 609 29.07 -7.84 7.85
C LEU A 609 29.16 -7.11 9.20
N TYR A 610 29.50 -7.84 10.27
CA TYR A 610 29.63 -7.32 11.62
C TYR A 610 31.09 -7.21 12.07
N ASP A 611 32.03 -7.22 11.12
CA ASP A 611 33.43 -6.96 11.41
C ASP A 611 33.61 -5.45 11.61
N PRO A 612 34.12 -4.99 12.78
CA PRO A 612 34.39 -3.58 13.04
C PRO A 612 35.31 -2.93 12.01
N ALA A 613 36.22 -3.71 11.41
CA ALA A 613 37.15 -3.24 10.39
C ALA A 613 36.51 -3.17 8.98
N PHE A 614 35.28 -3.68 8.81
CA PHE A 614 34.60 -3.71 7.51
C PHE A 614 33.71 -2.49 7.32
N THR A 615 34.08 -1.67 6.32
CA THR A 615 33.33 -0.53 5.84
C THR A 615 32.18 -0.97 4.93
N HIS A 616 30.98 -0.43 5.16
CA HIS A 616 29.84 -0.54 4.25
C HIS A 616 29.07 0.79 4.20
N GLY A 617 28.07 0.90 3.32
CA GLY A 617 27.36 2.16 3.04
C GLY A 617 26.65 2.85 4.21
N PHE A 618 26.65 2.25 5.40
CA PHE A 618 26.05 2.80 6.63
C PHE A 618 27.03 2.88 7.80
N ARG A 619 28.28 2.41 7.63
CA ARG A 619 29.29 2.39 8.68
C ARG A 619 30.69 2.38 8.08
N GLU A 620 31.50 3.36 8.43
CA GLU A 620 32.94 3.30 8.21
C GLU A 620 33.58 2.28 9.15
N GLY A 621 34.43 1.43 8.59
CA GLY A 621 35.22 0.48 9.36
C GLY A 621 36.16 1.22 10.29
N ARG A 622 36.15 0.86 11.56
CA ARG A 622 37.11 1.35 12.53
C ARG A 622 38.38 0.51 12.36
N GLY A 623 39.44 1.12 11.87
CA GLY A 623 40.77 0.50 11.88
C GLY A 623 41.09 0.01 13.29
N THR A 624 41.64 -1.19 13.38
CA THR A 624 42.08 -1.80 14.65
C THR A 624 43.11 -0.95 15.35
#